data_AF-A0A7C7M0Z2-F1
#
_entry.id   AF-A0A7C7M0Z2-F1
#
_cell.length_a   1.000
_cell.length_b   1.000
_cell.length_c   1.000
_cell.angle_alpha   90.00
_cell.angle_beta   90.00
_cell.angle_gamma   90.00
#
_symmetry.space_group_name_H-M   'P 1'
#
loop_
_entity.id
_entity.type
_entity.pdbx_description
1 polymer ?
#
loop_
_entity_poly.entity_id
_entity_poly.type
_entity_poly.pdbx_seq_one_letter_code
_entity_poly.pdbx_strand_id
1 'polypeptide(L)'
;MLKLKPAPFIFILSAFLLGISFSWLPVWMVIPLYIISLLLFAFWWRNVNNASIVMKLFYGSTSYLFTGDLEMEGEAQIIQFNEALKSDVLKVAHHGSKTSSSDYFLQKVLPKIAVVSVRYKNKFRHPNKDVMNRISQYAETIHRTDQSGALWLQSDGSKIWEVHWK
;
A
#
# COMPACT_ATOMS: atom_id res chain seq x y z
N MET A 1 -32.26 1.99 -16.95
CA MET A 1 -31.00 2.56 -17.48
C MET A 1 -29.83 1.83 -16.82
N LEU A 2 -29.28 0.81 -17.49
CA LEU A 2 -28.17 0.01 -16.96
C LEU A 2 -26.92 0.89 -16.88
N LYS A 3 -26.48 1.24 -15.67
CA LYS A 3 -25.17 1.87 -15.45
C LYS A 3 -24.11 0.82 -15.78
N LEU A 4 -23.49 0.93 -16.96
CA LEU A 4 -22.26 0.21 -17.28
C LEU A 4 -21.24 0.55 -16.18
N LYS A 5 -20.87 -0.46 -15.38
CA LYS A 5 -19.73 -0.34 -14.47
C LYS A 5 -18.48 -0.19 -15.36
N PRO A 6 -17.63 0.85 -15.16
CA PRO A 6 -16.40 0.97 -15.92
C PRO A 6 -15.58 -0.30 -15.71
N ALA A 7 -15.10 -0.90 -16.79
CA ALA A 7 -14.20 -2.04 -16.71
C ALA A 7 -12.92 -1.62 -15.97
N PRO A 8 -12.39 -2.45 -15.04
CA PRO A 8 -11.11 -2.17 -14.40
C PRO A 8 -10.01 -2.06 -15.46
N PHE A 9 -9.33 -0.93 -15.53
CA PHE A 9 -8.08 -0.81 -16.26
C PHE A 9 -6.94 -1.19 -15.31
N ILE A 10 -6.43 -2.41 -15.45
CA ILE A 10 -5.26 -2.87 -14.70
C ILE A 10 -4.02 -2.47 -15.48
N PHE A 11 -3.24 -1.53 -14.96
CA PHE A 11 -1.86 -1.31 -15.42
C PHE A 11 -0.95 -2.21 -14.58
N ILE A 12 -0.69 -3.43 -15.06
CA ILE A 12 0.48 -4.17 -14.60
C ILE A 12 1.67 -3.53 -15.31
N LEU A 13 2.27 -2.49 -14.71
CA LEU A 13 3.59 -2.05 -15.11
C LEU A 13 4.63 -3.02 -14.53
N SER A 14 4.54 -4.28 -14.93
CA SER A 14 5.73 -5.11 -14.97
C SER A 14 6.61 -4.48 -16.02
N ALA A 15 7.75 -3.93 -15.63
CA ALA A 15 8.81 -3.63 -16.58
C ALA A 15 9.28 -4.97 -17.17
N PHE A 16 8.51 -5.52 -18.12
CA PHE A 16 8.99 -6.52 -19.05
C PHE A 16 9.94 -5.76 -19.98
N LEU A 17 11.23 -5.80 -19.66
CA LEU A 17 12.25 -5.65 -20.67
C LEU A 17 12.09 -6.87 -21.60
N LEU A 18 11.26 -6.69 -22.63
CA LEU A 18 11.08 -7.63 -23.73
C LEU A 18 12.45 -8.01 -24.26
N GLY A 19 12.89 -9.25 -24.00
CA GLY A 19 13.65 -10.09 -24.92
C GLY A 19 14.85 -9.49 -25.67
N ILE A 20 15.53 -8.46 -25.18
CA ILE A 20 16.84 -8.07 -25.70
C ILE A 20 17.85 -8.97 -24.98
N SER A 21 18.39 -9.96 -25.69
CA SER A 21 19.53 -10.72 -25.17
C SER A 21 20.73 -9.78 -25.05
N PHE A 22 21.01 -9.28 -23.85
CA PHE A 22 22.24 -8.56 -23.57
C PHE A 22 23.38 -9.57 -23.38
N SER A 23 23.89 -10.11 -24.49
CA SER A 23 25.08 -10.99 -24.48
C SER A 23 26.38 -10.26 -24.14
N TRP A 24 26.33 -8.97 -23.86
CA TRP A 24 27.49 -8.10 -23.62
C TRP A 24 27.42 -7.30 -22.31
N LEU A 25 26.38 -7.50 -21.49
CA LEU A 25 26.35 -6.90 -20.15
C LEU A 25 26.91 -7.91 -19.14
N PRO A 26 27.79 -7.49 -18.22
CA PRO A 26 28.27 -8.37 -17.16
C PRO A 26 27.09 -8.96 -16.38
N VAL A 27 27.16 -10.25 -16.03
CA VAL A 27 26.08 -10.98 -15.33
C VAL A 27 25.63 -10.26 -14.04
N TRP A 28 26.54 -9.52 -13.39
CA TRP A 28 26.24 -8.70 -12.20
C TRP A 28 25.43 -7.42 -12.48
N MET A 29 25.32 -6.97 -13.73
CA MET A 29 24.43 -5.87 -14.18
C MET A 29 23.00 -6.34 -14.54
N VAL A 30 22.77 -7.65 -14.71
CA VAL A 30 21.44 -8.20 -15.03
C VAL A 30 20.67 -8.62 -13.76
N ILE A 31 21.38 -8.78 -12.64
CA ILE A 31 20.81 -9.12 -11.32
C ILE A 31 19.97 -8.01 -10.65
N PRO A 32 20.08 -6.69 -10.92
CA PRO A 32 19.28 -5.71 -10.18
C PRO A 32 17.82 -5.58 -10.68
N LEU A 33 17.43 -6.23 -11.78
CA LEU A 33 16.08 -6.10 -12.34
C LEU A 33 14.99 -6.91 -11.62
N TYR A 34 15.36 -7.81 -10.70
CA TYR A 34 14.41 -8.60 -9.90
C TYR A 34 14.35 -8.18 -8.43
N ILE A 35 14.90 -7.01 -8.10
CA ILE A 35 14.99 -6.58 -6.71
C ILE A 35 13.79 -5.68 -6.35
N ILE A 36 13.32 -4.82 -7.25
CA ILE A 36 12.19 -3.91 -7.01
C ILE A 36 11.13 -4.09 -8.09
N SER A 37 9.86 -4.26 -7.72
CA SER A 37 8.73 -4.24 -8.67
C SER A 37 7.51 -3.49 -8.12
N LEU A 38 6.65 -3.01 -9.02
CA LEU A 38 5.43 -2.27 -8.70
C LEU A 38 4.17 -2.96 -9.25
N LEU A 39 3.09 -2.93 -8.47
CA LEU A 39 1.72 -3.16 -8.95
C LEU A 39 0.89 -1.91 -8.71
N LEU A 40 0.14 -1.47 -9.72
CA LEU A 40 -0.73 -0.30 -9.65
C LEU A 40 -2.19 -0.71 -9.84
N PHE A 41 -3.06 -0.20 -8.97
CA PHE A 41 -4.51 -0.29 -9.10
C PHE A 41 -5.08 1.12 -9.12
N ALA A 42 -5.78 1.45 -10.21
CA ALA A 42 -6.43 2.75 -10.38
C ALA A 42 -7.80 2.55 -11.03
N PHE A 43 -8.79 3.27 -10.54
CA PHE A 43 -10.17 3.20 -11.01
C PHE A 43 -10.70 4.60 -11.20
N TRP A 44 -11.54 4.79 -12.21
CA TRP A 44 -12.20 6.08 -12.42
C TRP A 44 -13.32 6.27 -11.39
N TRP A 45 -13.26 7.38 -10.66
CA TRP A 45 -14.24 7.76 -9.63
C TRP A 45 -14.55 9.25 -9.70
N ARG A 46 -15.78 9.61 -9.29
CA ARG A 46 -16.15 11.02 -9.05
C ARG A 46 -15.61 11.54 -7.71
N ASN A 47 -15.51 10.66 -6.71
CA ASN A 47 -14.87 10.97 -5.44
C ASN A 47 -13.35 10.85 -5.62
N VAL A 48 -12.63 11.95 -5.40
CA VAL A 48 -11.17 12.02 -5.58
C VAL A 48 -10.41 11.06 -4.66
N ASN A 49 -10.97 10.75 -3.49
CA ASN A 49 -10.37 9.79 -2.57
C ASN A 49 -10.38 8.38 -3.15
N ASN A 50 -11.49 7.97 -3.76
CA ASN A 50 -11.59 6.67 -4.43
C ASN A 50 -10.88 6.62 -5.78
N ALA A 51 -10.46 7.78 -6.33
CA ALA A 51 -9.55 7.86 -7.45
C ALA A 51 -8.06 7.72 -7.04
N SER A 52 -7.79 7.45 -5.75
CA SER A 52 -6.42 7.19 -5.27
C SER A 52 -5.77 6.06 -6.07
N ILE A 53 -4.52 6.28 -6.49
CA ILE A 53 -3.68 5.24 -7.04
C ILE A 53 -3.20 4.37 -5.88
N VAL A 54 -3.58 3.10 -5.90
CA VAL A 54 -3.08 2.10 -4.96
C VAL A 54 -1.83 1.49 -5.57
N MET A 55 -0.73 1.54 -4.85
CA MET A 55 0.57 1.08 -5.30
C MET A 55 1.12 0.05 -4.32
N LYS A 56 1.47 -1.12 -4.82
CA LYS A 56 2.27 -2.09 -4.08
C LYS A 56 3.70 -2.06 -4.59
N LEU A 57 4.64 -1.89 -3.67
CA LEU A 57 6.07 -1.97 -3.90
C LEU A 57 6.57 -3.30 -3.34
N PHE A 58 7.28 -4.07 -4.15
CA PHE A 58 8.05 -5.22 -3.70
C PHE A 58 9.53 -4.84 -3.68
N TYR A 59 10.22 -5.24 -2.62
CA TYR A 59 11.67 -5.20 -2.53
C TYR A 59 12.16 -6.53 -1.99
N GLY A 60 12.77 -7.36 -2.85
CA GLY A 60 13.02 -8.78 -2.55
C GLY A 60 11.75 -9.51 -2.11
N SER A 61 11.77 -10.09 -0.91
CA SER A 61 10.64 -10.73 -0.24
C SER A 61 9.79 -9.81 0.65
N THR A 62 10.18 -8.53 0.78
CA THR A 62 9.45 -7.53 1.56
C THR A 62 8.50 -6.73 0.67
N SER A 63 7.39 -6.25 1.25
CA SER A 63 6.33 -5.59 0.48
C SER A 63 5.65 -4.44 1.22
N TYR A 64 5.28 -3.40 0.47
CA TYR A 64 4.65 -2.18 0.98
C TYR A 64 3.41 -1.86 0.15
N LEU A 65 2.28 -1.60 0.79
CA LEU A 65 1.06 -1.15 0.15
C LEU A 65 0.76 0.31 0.50
N PHE A 66 0.73 1.16 -0.51
CA PHE A 66 0.33 2.54 -0.44
C PHE A 66 -1.06 2.70 -1.04
N THR A 67 -2.02 3.11 -0.22
CA THR A 67 -3.44 3.18 -0.61
C THR A 67 -3.93 4.59 -0.86
N GLY A 68 -3.07 5.60 -0.72
CA GLY A 68 -3.50 6.99 -0.77
C GLY A 68 -4.62 7.25 0.25
N ASP A 69 -5.70 7.86 -0.21
CA ASP A 69 -6.87 8.17 0.58
C ASP A 69 -8.09 7.32 0.23
N LEU A 70 -7.86 6.12 -0.33
CA LEU A 70 -8.90 5.17 -0.72
C LEU A 70 -9.91 4.92 0.41
N GLU A 71 -11.20 5.05 0.09
CA GLU A 71 -12.29 4.78 1.03
C GLU A 71 -12.87 3.37 0.80
N MET A 72 -13.78 2.95 1.68
CA MET A 72 -14.33 1.58 1.69
C MET A 72 -14.92 1.15 0.34
N GLU A 73 -15.54 2.06 -0.44
CA GLU A 73 -16.06 1.72 -1.76
C GLU A 73 -14.93 1.41 -2.77
N GLY A 74 -13.80 2.13 -2.67
CA GLY A 74 -12.60 1.85 -3.44
C GLY A 74 -11.92 0.55 -2.99
N GLU A 75 -11.85 0.31 -1.69
CA GLU A 75 -11.35 -0.95 -1.11
C GLU A 75 -12.11 -2.16 -1.67
N ALA A 76 -13.44 -2.08 -1.71
CA ALA A 76 -14.30 -3.13 -2.27
C ALA A 76 -14.03 -3.44 -3.75
N GLN A 77 -13.43 -2.51 -4.51
CA GLN A 77 -13.01 -2.78 -5.90
C GLN A 77 -11.68 -3.51 -5.99
N ILE A 78 -10.79 -3.33 -5.01
CA ILE A 78 -9.45 -3.94 -5.04
C ILE A 78 -9.37 -5.27 -4.29
N ILE A 79 -10.30 -5.57 -3.38
CA ILE A 79 -10.28 -6.84 -2.61
C ILE A 79 -10.31 -8.10 -3.50
N GLN A 80 -10.82 -7.99 -4.73
CA GLN A 80 -10.82 -9.08 -5.71
C GLN A 80 -9.40 -9.52 -6.11
N PHE A 81 -8.40 -8.66 -5.91
CA PHE A 81 -7.00 -8.98 -6.20
C PHE A 81 -6.35 -9.87 -5.11
N ASN A 82 -7.07 -10.19 -4.03
CA ASN A 82 -6.74 -11.18 -3.00
C ASN A 82 -5.25 -11.16 -2.57
N GLU A 83 -4.48 -12.22 -2.87
CA GLU A 83 -3.06 -12.36 -2.50
C GLU A 83 -2.19 -11.19 -3.00
N ALA A 84 -2.59 -10.52 -4.08
CA ALA A 84 -1.85 -9.36 -4.58
C ALA A 84 -1.88 -8.19 -3.58
N LEU A 85 -2.85 -8.12 -2.66
CA LEU A 85 -2.92 -7.09 -1.62
C LEU A 85 -2.10 -7.41 -0.37
N LYS A 86 -1.80 -8.68 -0.11
CA LYS A 86 -1.05 -9.11 1.08
C LYS A 86 0.31 -8.42 1.14
N SER A 87 0.58 -7.64 2.18
CA SER A 87 1.78 -6.78 2.22
C SER A 87 2.37 -6.71 3.62
N ASP A 88 3.69 -6.63 3.78
CA ASP A 88 4.32 -6.53 5.11
C ASP A 88 4.04 -5.19 5.79
N VAL A 89 4.06 -4.10 5.01
CA VAL A 89 3.78 -2.74 5.48
C VAL A 89 2.56 -2.18 4.76
N LEU A 90 1.62 -1.64 5.53
CA LEU A 90 0.49 -0.88 5.02
C LEU A 90 0.65 0.59 5.40
N LYS A 91 0.72 1.50 4.42
CA LYS A 91 0.36 2.90 4.66
C LYS A 91 -1.15 2.96 4.77
N VAL A 92 -1.65 3.30 5.96
CA VAL A 92 -3.08 3.30 6.27
C VAL A 92 -3.79 4.33 5.40
N ALA A 93 -4.90 3.91 4.80
CA ALA A 93 -5.66 4.72 3.88
C ALA A 93 -6.26 5.94 4.58
N HIS A 94 -6.25 7.09 3.89
CA HIS A 94 -7.00 8.28 4.28
C HIS A 94 -6.71 8.75 5.71
N HIS A 95 -5.44 8.66 6.13
CA HIS A 95 -4.96 9.06 7.45
C HIS A 95 -5.66 8.32 8.63
N GLY A 96 -6.30 7.18 8.38
CA GLY A 96 -7.13 6.48 9.36
C GLY A 96 -8.52 7.09 9.54
N SER A 97 -9.10 7.65 8.47
CA SER A 97 -10.50 8.09 8.44
C SER A 97 -11.47 6.95 8.75
N LYS A 98 -12.61 7.27 9.37
CA LYS A 98 -13.69 6.29 9.60
C LYS A 98 -14.25 5.68 8.31
N THR A 99 -14.03 6.35 7.17
CA THR A 99 -14.47 5.94 5.83
C THR A 99 -13.50 4.99 5.14
N SER A 100 -12.43 4.56 5.80
CA SER A 100 -11.42 3.66 5.22
C SER A 100 -11.04 2.52 6.19
N SER A 101 -10.15 1.66 5.72
CA SER A 101 -9.61 0.47 6.38
C SER A 101 -10.72 -0.43 6.90
N SER A 102 -11.57 -0.92 6.00
CA SER A 102 -12.58 -1.94 6.32
C SER A 102 -11.94 -3.24 6.78
N ASP A 103 -12.69 -4.03 7.56
CA ASP A 103 -12.25 -5.35 8.03
C ASP A 103 -11.89 -6.29 6.88
N TYR A 104 -12.73 -6.35 5.84
CA TYR A 104 -12.49 -7.16 4.65
C TYR A 104 -11.19 -6.75 3.93
N PHE A 105 -10.91 -5.45 3.83
CA PHE A 105 -9.67 -4.97 3.25
C PHE A 105 -8.46 -5.37 4.09
N LEU A 106 -8.50 -5.13 5.41
CA LEU A 106 -7.40 -5.47 6.32
C LEU A 106 -7.13 -6.98 6.37
N GLN A 107 -8.18 -7.81 6.27
CA GLN A 107 -8.06 -9.27 6.15
C GLN A 107 -7.36 -9.72 4.87
N LYS A 108 -7.43 -8.95 3.78
CA LYS A 108 -6.69 -9.25 2.53
C LYS A 108 -5.26 -8.73 2.56
N VAL A 109 -5.02 -7.61 3.25
CA VAL A 109 -3.67 -7.02 3.35
C VAL A 109 -2.81 -7.74 4.38
N LEU A 110 -3.36 -8.12 5.54
CA LEU A 110 -2.66 -8.75 6.67
C LEU A 110 -1.26 -8.15 6.94
N PRO A 111 -1.16 -6.84 7.20
CA PRO A 111 0.12 -6.20 7.37
C PRO A 111 0.76 -6.53 8.71
N LYS A 112 2.07 -6.72 8.75
CA LYS A 112 2.80 -6.77 10.03
C LYS A 112 2.91 -5.37 10.64
N ILE A 113 3.18 -4.38 9.79
CA ILE A 113 3.38 -2.99 10.18
C ILE A 113 2.31 -2.12 9.52
N ALA A 114 1.56 -1.36 10.30
CA ALA A 114 0.65 -0.33 9.83
C ALA A 114 1.20 1.07 10.14
N VAL A 115 1.27 1.94 9.12
CA VAL A 115 1.76 3.31 9.25
C VAL A 115 0.62 4.28 9.02
N VAL A 116 0.21 4.96 10.08
CA VAL A 116 -0.80 6.02 10.06
C VAL A 116 -0.10 7.37 9.92
N SER A 117 -0.01 7.84 8.67
CA SER A 117 0.45 9.20 8.38
C SER A 117 -0.67 10.18 8.69
N VAL A 118 -0.54 10.95 9.77
CA VAL A 118 -1.54 11.90 10.25
C VAL A 118 -0.85 13.02 11.03
N ARG A 119 -1.44 14.22 10.99
CA ARG A 119 -0.90 15.40 11.67
C ARG A 119 -1.37 15.47 13.13
N TYR A 120 -0.45 15.85 14.03
CA TYR A 120 -0.79 16.21 15.41
C TYR A 120 -1.84 17.32 15.48
N LYS A 121 -2.88 17.11 16.30
CA LYS A 121 -4.03 18.03 16.45
C LYS A 121 -4.65 18.43 15.10
N ASN A 122 -4.93 17.46 14.23
CA ASN A 122 -5.70 17.72 13.02
C ASN A 122 -7.18 17.97 13.33
N LYS A 123 -7.83 18.80 12.51
CA LYS A 123 -9.24 19.20 12.67
C LYS A 123 -10.24 18.11 12.29
N PHE A 124 -9.78 17.09 11.56
CA PHE A 124 -10.60 15.97 11.09
C PHE A 124 -10.84 14.89 12.15
N ARG A 125 -10.14 14.99 13.30
CA ARG A 125 -10.17 14.00 14.39
C ARG A 125 -9.71 12.61 13.93
N HIS A 126 -8.73 12.59 13.02
CA HIS A 126 -8.05 11.38 12.59
C HIS A 126 -6.83 11.09 13.49
N PRO A 127 -6.39 9.83 13.61
CA PRO A 127 -7.11 8.65 13.15
C PRO A 127 -8.34 8.39 14.02
N ASN A 128 -9.39 7.85 13.41
CA ASN A 128 -10.60 7.48 14.12
C ASN A 128 -10.34 6.27 15.04
N LYS A 129 -10.92 6.27 16.25
CA LYS A 129 -10.70 5.22 17.26
C LYS A 129 -11.12 3.83 16.77
N ASP A 130 -12.25 3.73 16.07
CA ASP A 130 -12.76 2.44 15.61
C ASP A 130 -11.88 1.86 14.49
N VAL A 131 -11.31 2.74 13.66
CA VAL A 131 -10.32 2.35 12.64
C VAL A 131 -9.04 1.83 13.30
N MET A 132 -8.55 2.49 14.35
CA MET A 132 -7.38 2.02 15.09
C MET A 132 -7.62 0.66 15.75
N ASN A 133 -8.81 0.46 16.32
CA ASN A 133 -9.19 -0.83 16.90
C ASN A 133 -9.22 -1.94 15.83
N ARG A 134 -9.78 -1.68 14.64
CA ARG A 134 -9.71 -2.65 13.52
C ARG A 134 -8.27 -2.95 13.13
N ILE A 135 -7.45 -1.93 12.90
CA ILE A 135 -6.05 -2.12 12.49
C ILE A 135 -5.28 -2.96 13.51
N SER A 136 -5.50 -2.75 14.81
CA SER A 136 -4.83 -3.53 15.86
C SER A 136 -5.18 -5.03 15.90
N GLN A 137 -6.24 -5.45 15.21
CA GLN A 137 -6.58 -6.87 15.07
C GLN A 137 -5.81 -7.56 13.96
N TYR A 138 -5.28 -6.79 13.00
CA TYR A 138 -4.62 -7.31 11.80
C TYR A 138 -3.13 -6.98 11.73
N ALA A 139 -2.67 -5.95 12.45
CA ALA A 139 -1.28 -5.52 12.48
C ALA A 139 -0.61 -5.77 13.82
N GLU A 140 0.64 -6.24 13.77
CA GLU A 140 1.48 -6.46 14.94
C GLU A 140 1.99 -5.13 15.52
N THR A 141 2.38 -4.20 14.64
CA THR A 141 2.93 -2.89 15.01
C THR A 141 2.19 -1.78 14.30
N ILE A 142 1.86 -0.71 15.04
CA ILE A 142 1.23 0.49 14.49
C ILE A 142 2.11 1.71 14.79
N HIS A 143 2.58 2.37 13.74
CA HIS A 143 3.26 3.67 13.84
C HIS A 143 2.32 4.82 13.52
N ARG A 144 2.50 5.93 14.24
CA ARG A 144 1.65 7.13 14.15
C ARG A 144 2.50 8.38 14.08
N THR A 145 2.47 9.07 12.94
CA THR A 145 3.32 10.26 12.75
C THR A 145 2.89 11.46 13.61
N ASP A 146 1.66 11.47 14.12
CA ASP A 146 1.21 12.48 15.07
C ASP A 146 1.77 12.27 16.49
N GLN A 147 2.32 11.08 16.77
CA GLN A 147 2.94 10.74 18.06
C GLN A 147 4.47 10.78 17.98
N SER A 148 5.05 10.16 16.95
CA SER A 148 6.51 10.00 16.81
C SER A 148 7.17 10.97 15.83
N GLY A 149 6.39 11.75 15.06
CA GLY A 149 6.93 12.59 13.99
C GLY A 149 7.20 11.78 12.72
N ALA A 150 8.38 11.94 12.11
CA ALA A 150 8.71 11.18 10.91
C ALA A 150 9.18 9.76 11.27
N LEU A 151 8.76 8.79 10.45
CA LEU A 151 9.14 7.39 10.55
C LEU A 151 10.09 7.06 9.40
N TRP A 152 11.18 6.36 9.71
CA TRP A 152 12.06 5.77 8.71
C TRP A 152 12.04 4.25 8.86
N LEU A 153 11.49 3.56 7.87
CA LEU A 153 11.63 2.11 7.72
C LEU A 153 12.66 1.79 6.65
N GLN A 154 13.59 0.91 6.96
CA GLN A 154 14.60 0.40 6.04
C GLN A 154 14.36 -1.09 5.78
N SER A 155 14.71 -1.54 4.58
CA SER A 155 14.68 -2.95 4.22
C SER A 155 15.97 -3.32 3.48
N ASP A 156 16.39 -4.58 3.61
CA ASP A 156 17.44 -5.22 2.79
C ASP A 156 16.86 -6.16 1.72
N GLY A 157 15.54 -6.21 1.59
CA GLY A 157 14.83 -7.13 0.69
C GLY A 157 14.42 -8.44 1.38
N SER A 158 14.78 -8.65 2.64
CA SER A 158 14.39 -9.81 3.45
C SER A 158 13.75 -9.43 4.78
N LYS A 159 14.23 -8.34 5.39
CA LYS A 159 13.79 -7.83 6.68
C LYS A 159 13.46 -6.35 6.57
N ILE A 160 12.57 -5.90 7.44
CA ILE A 160 12.21 -4.50 7.62
C ILE A 160 12.53 -4.10 9.05
N TRP A 161 13.20 -2.98 9.25
CA TRP A 161 13.47 -2.42 10.57
C TRP A 161 13.29 -0.91 10.60
N GLU A 162 13.00 -0.37 11.78
CA GLU A 162 12.96 1.08 12.01
C GLU A 162 14.38 1.62 12.17
N VAL A 163 14.67 2.75 11.53
CA VAL A 163 15.90 3.50 11.71
C VAL A 163 15.63 4.67 12.65
N HIS A 164 16.26 4.64 13.81
CA HIS A 164 16.23 5.76 14.75
C HIS A 164 17.17 6.86 14.25
N TRP A 165 16.58 7.95 13.75
CA TRP A 165 17.30 9.06 13.11
C TRP A 165 17.41 10.31 14.00
N LYS A 166 17.05 10.18 15.28
CA LYS A 166 17.15 11.21 16.32
C LYS A 166 17.86 10.66 17.54
#